data_AF-A0A812NFA8-F1
#
_entry.id   AF-A0A812NFA8-F1
#
_cell.length_a   1.000
_cell.length_b   1.000
_cell.length_c   1.000
_cell.angle_alpha   90.00
_cell.angle_beta   90.00
_cell.angle_gamma   90.00
#
_symmetry.space_group_name_H-M   'P 1'
#
loop_
_entity.id
_entity.type
_entity.pdbx_description
1 polymer ?
#
loop_
_entity_poly.entity_id
_entity_poly.type
_entity_poly.pdbx_seq_one_letter_code
_entity_poly.pdbx_strand_id
1 'polypeptide(L)'
;MPKQRSSSVPAAEHELSNMSLQLCGEQQRPVSARMKSCWLRSEDGERISGADLEVPFDGLELFHEVFPGGEDMEMETLAQLQAWPWQPSQSGRWKQDFGPKANFKKQQVKVPETWNGFPSWSHQLLSNLLGRSATLRGFQAVECLSLWYDADRGANHALHVDDLWLWGDRILGVSMQSASVFTFYEPVNQVVVRVPLPRRSAYLISGRVRVDWQHGLLAEDISGPRVAITFRELTEAVASSELGQVALERAKLVAPASQGHSCRTVVGATMFSGRRHRSLRAGQKTARRSWRQKGASR
;
A
#
# COMPACT_ATOMS: atom_id res chain seq x y z
N MET A 1 73.60 0.89 -19.43
CA MET A 1 74.23 0.58 -20.75
C MET A 1 75.55 -0.11 -20.46
N PRO A 2 75.94 -1.29 -21.04
CA PRO A 2 75.34 -2.19 -22.05
C PRO A 2 74.83 -3.54 -21.43
N LYS A 3 73.83 -4.28 -21.99
CA LYS A 3 73.84 -5.31 -23.08
C LYS A 3 74.97 -6.35 -22.96
N GLN A 4 74.85 -7.66 -23.14
CA GLN A 4 73.81 -8.69 -23.40
C GLN A 4 74.60 -10.03 -23.56
N ARG A 5 74.01 -11.20 -23.27
CA ARG A 5 74.30 -12.56 -23.84
C ARG A 5 73.28 -13.54 -23.23
N SER A 6 72.18 -13.94 -23.90
CA SER A 6 71.99 -14.82 -25.07
C SER A 6 72.22 -16.31 -24.80
N SER A 7 71.15 -17.10 -24.82
CA SER A 7 71.01 -18.41 -25.52
C SER A 7 69.55 -18.87 -25.31
N SER A 8 68.66 -18.83 -26.32
CA SER A 8 68.53 -19.64 -27.53
C SER A 8 68.05 -21.08 -27.27
N VAL A 9 66.73 -21.31 -27.46
CA VAL A 9 66.17 -22.57 -27.98
C VAL A 9 64.97 -22.23 -28.89
N PRO A 10 64.80 -22.86 -30.07
CA PRO A 10 63.85 -22.47 -31.10
C PRO A 10 62.55 -23.33 -31.16
N ALA A 11 61.69 -22.90 -32.09
CA ALA A 11 60.42 -23.42 -32.63
C ALA A 11 60.35 -24.96 -32.86
N ALA A 12 59.22 -25.62 -33.08
CA ALA A 12 58.05 -25.25 -33.89
C ALA A 12 56.87 -26.24 -33.69
N GLU A 13 55.68 -25.83 -34.17
CA GLU A 13 54.68 -26.68 -34.89
C GLU A 13 53.89 -27.76 -34.09
N HIS A 14 52.61 -28.09 -34.31
CA HIS A 14 51.66 -27.90 -35.42
C HIS A 14 50.20 -28.07 -34.87
N GLU A 15 49.26 -27.32 -35.45
CA GLU A 15 47.83 -27.62 -35.71
C GLU A 15 46.79 -28.03 -34.64
N LEU A 16 45.88 -27.08 -34.38
CA LEU A 16 44.42 -27.12 -34.56
C LEU A 16 43.68 -28.47 -34.53
N SER A 17 42.85 -28.66 -33.49
CA SER A 17 41.57 -29.35 -33.62
C SER A 17 40.49 -28.68 -32.75
N ASN A 18 39.41 -28.26 -33.40
CA ASN A 18 38.18 -27.68 -32.85
C ASN A 18 37.65 -28.40 -31.61
N MET A 19 37.39 -27.68 -30.52
CA MET A 19 36.28 -27.98 -29.62
C MET A 19 35.52 -26.72 -29.24
N SER A 20 34.24 -26.80 -29.57
CA SER A 20 33.16 -25.83 -29.47
C SER A 20 33.16 -24.98 -28.19
N LEU A 21 33.11 -23.67 -28.37
CA LEU A 21 32.59 -22.71 -27.40
C LEU A 21 31.12 -23.05 -27.13
N GLN A 22 30.79 -23.42 -25.89
CA GLN A 22 29.42 -23.43 -25.41
C GLN A 22 29.39 -22.60 -24.13
N LEU A 23 29.19 -21.30 -24.33
CA LEU A 23 28.80 -20.33 -23.30
C LEU A 23 27.45 -20.81 -22.74
N CYS A 24 27.48 -21.39 -21.54
CA CYS A 24 26.25 -21.65 -20.79
C CYS A 24 25.82 -20.32 -20.16
N GLY A 25 24.92 -19.62 -20.85
CA GLY A 25 24.35 -18.36 -20.38
C GLY A 25 23.55 -18.58 -19.11
N GLU A 26 24.01 -17.99 -18.01
CA GLU A 26 23.15 -17.61 -16.90
C GLU A 26 22.09 -16.64 -17.46
N GLN A 27 20.88 -17.16 -17.67
CA GLN A 27 19.72 -16.34 -17.95
C GLN A 27 19.45 -15.45 -16.72
N GLN A 28 20.04 -14.26 -16.74
CA GLN A 28 19.62 -13.12 -15.96
C GLN A 28 18.12 -12.94 -16.19
N ARG A 29 17.31 -13.32 -15.20
CA ARG A 29 15.88 -13.00 -15.19
C ARG A 29 15.76 -11.48 -15.16
N PRO A 30 15.06 -10.84 -16.10
CA PRO A 30 14.93 -9.39 -16.09
C PRO A 30 14.07 -8.97 -14.89
N VAL A 31 14.71 -8.30 -13.92
CA VAL A 31 14.05 -7.52 -12.88
C VAL A 31 13.61 -6.21 -13.51
N SER A 32 12.42 -6.19 -14.11
CA SER A 32 11.57 -5.00 -14.38
C SER A 32 10.56 -5.34 -15.47
N ALA A 33 9.44 -5.92 -15.07
CA ALA A 33 8.21 -5.76 -15.85
C ALA A 33 7.55 -4.48 -15.34
N ARG A 34 7.92 -3.34 -15.92
CA ARG A 34 7.18 -2.09 -15.79
C ARG A 34 5.80 -2.32 -16.42
N MET A 35 4.82 -2.75 -15.65
CA MET A 35 3.45 -2.91 -16.14
C MET A 35 2.87 -1.54 -16.47
N LYS A 36 2.85 -1.20 -17.77
CA LYS A 36 2.10 -0.08 -18.35
C LYS A 36 0.60 -0.40 -18.46
N SER A 37 -0.03 -0.91 -17.42
CA SER A 37 -1.48 -1.16 -17.46
C SER A 37 -2.06 -1.06 -16.06
N CYS A 38 -2.35 0.17 -15.65
CA CYS A 38 -3.41 0.41 -14.68
C CYS A 38 -4.72 0.01 -15.37
N TRP A 39 -5.32 -1.08 -14.90
CA TRP A 39 -6.63 -1.52 -15.38
C TRP A 39 -7.69 -0.71 -14.65
N LEU A 40 -8.48 0.03 -15.42
CA LEU A 40 -9.53 0.92 -14.97
C LEU A 40 -10.88 0.23 -15.06
N ARG A 41 -11.76 0.45 -14.08
CA ARG A 41 -13.19 0.16 -14.25
C ARG A 41 -13.92 1.50 -14.41
N SER A 42 -14.44 1.78 -15.61
CA SER A 42 -15.44 2.85 -15.79
C SER A 42 -16.78 2.42 -15.17
N GLU A 43 -17.71 3.35 -14.94
CA GLU A 43 -19.06 3.04 -14.43
C GLU A 43 -19.78 1.97 -15.30
N ASP A 44 -19.46 1.89 -16.59
CA ASP A 44 -20.01 0.92 -17.55
C ASP A 44 -19.34 -0.47 -17.51
N GLY A 45 -18.33 -0.66 -16.66
CA GLY A 45 -17.62 -1.93 -16.51
C GLY A 45 -16.59 -2.23 -17.60
N GLU A 46 -16.35 -1.30 -18.51
CA GLU A 46 -15.29 -1.44 -19.51
C GLU A 46 -13.90 -1.27 -18.88
N ARG A 47 -12.95 -2.06 -19.40
CA ARG A 47 -11.54 -2.02 -19.01
C ARG A 47 -10.78 -1.13 -19.97
N ILE A 48 -10.36 0.03 -19.50
CA ILE A 48 -9.56 0.99 -20.27
C ILE A 48 -8.14 1.00 -19.70
N SER A 49 -7.13 1.08 -20.55
CA SER A 49 -5.75 1.31 -20.12
C SER A 49 -5.58 2.76 -19.69
N GLY A 50 -4.82 3.03 -18.62
CA GLY A 50 -4.48 4.41 -18.25
C GLY A 50 -3.85 5.25 -19.37
N ALA A 51 -3.22 4.61 -20.37
CA ALA A 51 -2.65 5.28 -21.54
C ALA A 51 -3.69 5.73 -22.58
N ASP A 52 -4.89 5.15 -22.53
CA ASP A 52 -6.00 5.46 -23.43
C ASP A 52 -6.96 6.50 -22.82
N LEU A 53 -6.66 6.98 -21.61
CA LEU A 53 -7.39 8.09 -21.01
C LEU A 53 -7.02 9.39 -21.71
N GLU A 54 -8.04 10.20 -22.01
CA GLU A 54 -7.85 11.57 -22.51
C GLU A 54 -7.10 12.46 -21.51
N VAL A 55 -7.12 12.08 -20.24
CA VAL A 55 -6.43 12.76 -19.14
C VAL A 55 -5.27 11.91 -18.64
N PRO A 56 -4.04 12.46 -18.54
CA PRO A 56 -2.89 11.71 -18.06
C PRO A 56 -3.10 11.15 -16.65
N PHE A 57 -3.09 9.82 -16.54
CA PHE A 57 -3.12 9.07 -15.28
C PHE A 57 -1.76 8.41 -15.04
N ASP A 58 -0.78 9.22 -14.63
CA ASP A 58 0.61 8.81 -14.43
C ASP A 58 1.04 9.00 -12.97
N GLY A 59 1.95 8.12 -12.51
CA GLY A 59 2.57 8.20 -11.19
C GLY A 59 1.97 7.27 -10.13
N LEU A 60 1.11 6.33 -10.53
CA LEU A 60 0.65 5.22 -9.69
C LEU A 60 1.52 3.97 -9.93
N GLU A 61 2.06 3.40 -8.86
CA GLU A 61 2.68 2.07 -8.86
C GLU A 61 1.95 1.16 -7.87
N LEU A 62 1.77 -0.11 -8.24
CA LEU A 62 1.15 -1.14 -7.39
C LEU A 62 2.15 -2.26 -7.09
N PHE A 63 2.17 -2.70 -5.83
CA PHE A 63 3.01 -3.78 -5.37
C PHE A 63 2.14 -4.90 -4.81
N HIS A 64 2.32 -6.11 -5.32
CA HIS A 64 1.63 -7.30 -4.83
C HIS A 64 2.52 -8.10 -3.88
N GLU A 65 1.88 -8.83 -2.98
CA GLU A 65 2.51 -9.69 -1.97
C GLU A 65 3.64 -8.97 -1.23
N VAL A 66 3.29 -7.87 -0.55
CA VAL A 66 4.25 -7.00 0.16
C VAL A 66 4.66 -7.54 1.53
N PHE A 67 4.14 -8.71 1.90
CA PHE A 67 4.45 -9.46 3.10
C PHE A 67 5.20 -10.73 2.68
N PRO A 68 6.54 -10.79 2.79
CA PRO A 68 7.32 -11.98 2.41
C PRO A 68 6.86 -13.28 3.09
N GLY A 69 6.34 -13.20 4.32
CA GLY A 69 5.74 -14.33 5.04
C GLY A 69 4.24 -14.54 4.76
N GLY A 70 3.68 -13.89 3.74
CA GLY A 70 2.28 -14.02 3.35
C GLY A 70 1.29 -13.63 4.45
N GLU A 71 0.28 -14.47 4.65
CA GLU A 71 -0.79 -14.26 5.63
C GLU A 71 -0.29 -14.28 7.08
N ASP A 72 0.70 -15.11 7.43
CA ASP A 72 1.21 -15.20 8.80
C ASP A 72 1.88 -13.88 9.23
N MET A 73 2.70 -13.30 8.35
CA MET A 73 3.34 -12.01 8.60
C MET A 73 2.34 -10.84 8.65
N GLU A 74 1.30 -10.88 7.81
CA GLU A 74 0.19 -9.93 7.90
C GLU A 74 -0.52 -10.05 9.26
N MET A 75 -0.81 -11.25 9.73
CA MET A 75 -1.45 -11.48 11.03
C MET A 75 -0.58 -11.04 12.21
N GLU A 76 0.74 -11.25 12.14
CA GLU A 76 1.68 -10.75 13.14
C GLU A 76 1.72 -9.22 13.17
N THR A 77 1.76 -8.58 11.98
CA THR A 77 1.70 -7.13 11.83
C THR A 77 0.42 -6.57 12.46
N LEU A 78 -0.72 -7.19 12.15
CA LEU A 78 -2.02 -6.83 12.72
C LEU A 78 -2.03 -7.00 14.24
N ALA A 79 -1.47 -8.08 14.78
CA ALA A 79 -1.38 -8.29 16.23
C ALA A 79 -0.54 -7.20 16.91
N GLN A 80 0.62 -6.84 16.35
CA GLN A 80 1.44 -5.74 16.85
C GLN A 80 0.71 -4.40 16.77
N LEU A 81 -0.07 -4.17 15.71
CA LEU A 81 -0.86 -2.96 15.53
C LEU A 81 -1.95 -2.82 16.60
N GLN A 82 -2.58 -3.91 17.04
CA GLN A 82 -3.57 -3.89 18.14
C GLN A 82 -2.99 -3.49 19.49
N ALA A 83 -1.68 -3.60 19.69
CA ALA A 83 -1.03 -3.14 20.92
C ALA A 83 -1.05 -1.61 21.06
N TRP A 84 -1.40 -0.88 19.99
CA TRP A 84 -1.49 0.57 19.98
C TRP A 84 -2.94 1.05 20.09
N PRO A 85 -3.21 2.15 20.81
CA PRO A 85 -4.56 2.63 21.04
C PRO A 85 -5.19 3.17 19.75
N TRP A 86 -6.36 2.64 19.40
CA TRP A 86 -7.21 3.18 18.34
C TRP A 86 -8.04 4.36 18.83
N GLN A 87 -8.17 5.37 17.98
CA GLN A 87 -9.07 6.50 18.20
C GLN A 87 -10.15 6.53 17.12
N PRO A 88 -11.41 6.87 17.46
CA PRO A 88 -12.42 7.09 16.44
C PRO A 88 -11.98 8.24 15.52
N SER A 89 -12.31 8.12 14.24
CA SER A 89 -12.11 9.17 13.24
C SER A 89 -13.40 9.43 12.47
N GLN A 90 -13.36 10.44 11.60
CA GLN A 90 -14.50 10.77 10.74
C GLN A 90 -14.83 9.62 9.78
N SER A 91 -16.08 9.56 9.32
CA SER A 91 -16.53 8.61 8.28
C SER A 91 -16.37 7.13 8.69
N GLY A 92 -16.81 6.76 9.89
CA GLY A 92 -16.91 5.35 10.32
C GLY A 92 -15.59 4.62 10.63
N ARG A 93 -14.43 5.27 10.44
CA ARG A 93 -13.10 4.66 10.61
C ARG A 93 -12.55 4.81 12.02
N TRP A 94 -11.57 3.97 12.34
CA TRP A 94 -10.66 4.14 13.47
C TRP A 94 -9.27 4.50 12.96
N LYS A 95 -8.49 5.23 13.75
CA LYS A 95 -7.13 5.65 13.38
C LYS A 95 -6.09 5.47 14.48
N GLN A 96 -4.86 5.24 14.06
CA GLN A 96 -3.64 5.45 14.82
C GLN A 96 -2.75 6.37 13.98
N ASP A 97 -2.17 7.39 14.60
CA ASP A 97 -1.53 8.47 13.86
C ASP A 97 -0.22 8.83 14.55
N PHE A 98 0.89 8.46 13.90
CA PHE A 98 2.25 8.66 14.35
C PHE A 98 2.93 9.66 13.42
N GLY A 99 3.58 10.68 13.98
CA GLY A 99 4.18 11.74 13.17
C GLY A 99 3.95 13.14 13.71
N PRO A 100 4.40 14.15 12.95
CA PRO A 100 4.07 15.54 13.23
C PRO A 100 2.55 15.77 13.14
N LYS A 101 2.05 16.75 13.88
CA LYS A 101 0.63 17.14 13.89
C LYS A 101 0.43 18.43 13.12
N ALA A 102 -0.38 18.36 12.09
CA ALA A 102 -0.74 19.50 11.25
C ALA A 102 -1.98 20.21 11.79
N ASN A 103 -1.94 21.55 11.74
CA ASN A 103 -3.11 22.40 11.74
C ASN A 103 -3.34 22.88 10.31
N PHE A 104 -4.17 22.15 9.58
CA PHE A 104 -4.42 22.37 8.15
C PHE A 104 -4.96 23.79 7.85
N LYS A 105 -5.85 24.32 8.70
CA LYS A 105 -6.43 25.66 8.52
C LYS A 105 -5.38 26.77 8.63
N LYS A 106 -4.38 26.59 9.50
CA LYS A 106 -3.30 27.57 9.71
C LYS A 106 -2.03 27.25 8.94
N GLN A 107 -2.00 26.14 8.21
CA GLN A 107 -0.78 25.58 7.59
C GLN A 107 0.41 25.55 8.55
N GLN A 108 0.17 25.07 9.76
CA GLN A 108 1.18 24.94 10.81
C GLN A 108 1.43 23.48 11.13
N VAL A 109 2.66 23.14 11.44
CA VAL A 109 3.07 21.79 11.83
C VAL A 109 3.78 21.85 13.18
N LYS A 110 3.54 20.86 14.04
CA LYS A 110 4.25 20.68 15.31
C LYS A 110 4.72 19.25 15.44
N VAL A 111 5.87 19.03 16.05
CA VAL A 111 6.35 17.71 16.43
C VAL A 111 6.00 17.49 17.90
N PRO A 112 5.04 16.62 18.25
CA PRO A 112 4.66 16.41 19.64
C PRO A 112 5.84 15.85 20.45
N GLU A 113 6.10 16.40 21.63
CA GLU A 113 7.13 15.85 22.56
C GLU A 113 6.86 14.40 22.96
N THR A 114 5.59 14.00 22.96
CA THR A 114 5.16 12.62 23.29
C THR A 114 5.33 11.63 22.16
N TRP A 115 5.51 12.10 20.92
CA TRP A 115 5.82 11.21 19.81
C TRP A 115 7.31 10.91 19.86
N ASN A 116 7.69 9.64 19.99
CA ASN A 116 9.06 9.16 20.18
C ASN A 116 9.50 8.16 19.09
N GLY A 117 8.93 8.29 17.89
CA GLY A 117 9.22 7.44 16.74
C GLY A 117 8.06 6.56 16.31
N PHE A 118 8.33 5.69 15.34
CA PHE A 118 7.30 4.80 14.80
C PHE A 118 7.30 3.43 15.48
N PRO A 119 6.18 2.71 15.45
CA PRO A 119 6.14 1.31 15.87
C PRO A 119 7.05 0.41 15.03
N SER A 120 7.58 -0.66 15.62
CA SER A 120 8.45 -1.64 14.94
C SER A 120 7.84 -2.22 13.66
N TRP A 121 6.55 -2.55 13.68
CA TRP A 121 5.84 -3.10 12.53
C TRP A 121 5.87 -2.16 11.32
N SER A 122 5.89 -0.85 11.54
CA SER A 122 5.90 0.13 10.44
C SER A 122 7.26 0.19 9.75
N HIS A 123 8.35 0.07 10.52
CA HIS A 123 9.71 -0.04 10.01
C HIS A 123 9.90 -1.31 9.18
N GLN A 124 9.32 -2.44 9.63
CA GLN A 124 9.32 -3.69 8.87
C GLN A 124 8.58 -3.56 7.53
N LEU A 125 7.42 -2.87 7.50
CA LEU A 125 6.70 -2.60 6.26
C LEU A 125 7.51 -1.72 5.31
N LEU A 126 8.13 -0.65 5.82
CA LEU A 126 9.00 0.22 5.02
C LEU A 126 10.18 -0.56 4.45
N SER A 127 10.87 -1.39 5.24
CA SER A 127 12.02 -2.17 4.75
C SER A 127 11.63 -3.15 3.64
N ASN A 128 10.41 -3.70 3.66
CA ASN A 128 9.90 -4.57 2.60
C ASN A 128 9.57 -3.83 1.30
N LEU A 129 9.33 -2.51 1.36
CA LEU A 129 8.81 -1.72 0.25
C LEU A 129 9.83 -0.80 -0.40
N LEU A 130 10.73 -0.19 0.37
CA LEU A 130 11.67 0.83 -0.12
C LEU A 130 12.56 0.35 -1.28
N GLY A 131 12.89 -0.95 -1.32
CA GLY A 131 13.68 -1.55 -2.39
C GLY A 131 12.90 -1.93 -3.65
N ARG A 132 11.57 -1.78 -3.66
CA ARG A 132 10.71 -2.29 -4.75
C ARG A 132 10.55 -1.36 -5.94
N SER A 133 10.92 -0.08 -5.80
CA SER A 133 10.80 0.91 -6.88
C SER A 133 11.92 1.94 -6.84
N ALA A 134 12.37 2.36 -8.03
CA ALA A 134 13.31 3.47 -8.15
C ALA A 134 12.70 4.79 -7.65
N THR A 135 11.37 4.97 -7.77
CA THR A 135 10.63 6.14 -7.30
C THR A 135 10.69 6.29 -5.77
N LEU A 136 10.86 5.19 -5.04
CA LEU A 136 11.02 5.18 -3.58
C LEU A 136 12.45 5.50 -3.12
N ARG A 137 13.41 5.71 -4.03
CA ARG A 137 14.78 6.04 -3.65
C ARG A 137 14.81 7.33 -2.83
N GLY A 138 15.40 7.25 -1.63
CA GLY A 138 15.47 8.40 -0.71
C GLY A 138 14.12 8.81 -0.14
N PHE A 139 13.08 7.97 -0.22
CA PHE A 139 11.82 8.21 0.49
C PHE A 139 12.06 8.18 1.99
N GLN A 140 11.63 9.24 2.68
CA GLN A 140 11.73 9.35 4.14
C GLN A 140 10.33 9.56 4.72
N ALA A 141 9.75 8.49 5.26
CA ALA A 141 8.48 8.57 5.96
C ALA A 141 8.64 9.42 7.23
N VAL A 142 7.80 10.45 7.37
CA VAL A 142 7.71 11.30 8.57
C VAL A 142 6.40 11.09 9.31
N GLU A 143 5.38 10.58 8.61
CA GLU A 143 4.07 10.25 9.15
C GLU A 143 3.72 8.80 8.79
N CYS A 144 3.09 8.11 9.74
CA CYS A 144 2.52 6.79 9.59
C CYS A 144 1.09 6.82 10.15
N LEU A 145 0.11 6.71 9.25
CA LEU A 145 -1.31 6.71 9.58
C LEU A 145 -1.89 5.31 9.35
N SER A 146 -2.33 4.66 10.41
CA SER A 146 -3.12 3.44 10.34
C SER A 146 -4.61 3.79 10.33
N LEU A 147 -5.38 3.23 9.42
CA LEU A 147 -6.83 3.33 9.36
C LEU A 147 -7.45 1.94 9.37
N TRP A 148 -8.42 1.73 10.26
CA TRP A 148 -9.28 0.55 10.24
C TRP A 148 -10.67 0.97 9.76
N TYR A 149 -11.16 0.28 8.73
CA TYR A 149 -12.43 0.52 8.08
C TYR A 149 -13.45 -0.49 8.61
N ASP A 150 -14.50 0.04 9.20
CA ASP A 150 -15.63 -0.70 9.73
C ASP A 150 -16.82 -0.59 8.75
N ALA A 151 -17.06 -1.65 8.00
CA ALA A 151 -18.12 -1.71 6.99
C ALA A 151 -19.50 -1.45 7.59
N ASP A 152 -19.75 -1.92 8.82
CA ASP A 152 -21.03 -1.75 9.53
C ASP A 152 -21.29 -0.29 9.89
N ARG A 153 -20.24 0.55 9.89
CA ARG A 153 -20.33 2.00 10.13
C ARG A 153 -20.31 2.82 8.84
N GLY A 154 -20.40 2.18 7.68
CA GLY A 154 -20.27 2.85 6.37
C GLY A 154 -18.90 3.50 6.19
N ALA A 155 -17.85 2.87 6.72
CA ALA A 155 -16.51 3.44 6.68
C ALA A 155 -16.06 3.71 5.25
N ASN A 156 -15.53 4.90 5.03
CA ASN A 156 -15.05 5.35 3.72
C ASN A 156 -13.89 6.32 3.90
N HIS A 157 -13.21 6.61 2.81
CA HIS A 157 -12.25 7.70 2.71
C HIS A 157 -12.69 8.61 1.59
N ALA A 158 -13.22 9.79 1.93
CA ALA A 158 -13.69 10.76 0.95
C ALA A 158 -12.59 11.10 -0.07
N LEU A 159 -12.99 11.38 -1.31
CA LEU A 159 -12.10 11.86 -2.35
C LEU A 159 -11.45 13.18 -1.90
N HIS A 160 -10.12 13.23 -1.94
CA HIS A 160 -9.33 14.38 -1.49
C HIS A 160 -7.95 14.37 -2.14
N VAL A 161 -7.29 15.54 -2.13
CA VAL A 161 -5.86 15.65 -2.37
C VAL A 161 -5.21 15.90 -1.01
N ASP A 162 -4.20 15.11 -0.66
CA ASP A 162 -3.42 15.31 0.56
C ASP A 162 -2.71 16.68 0.51
N ASP A 163 -2.71 17.41 1.63
CA ASP A 163 -2.18 18.78 1.73
C ASP A 163 -0.78 18.97 1.09
N LEU A 164 -0.76 19.63 -0.07
CA LEU A 164 0.44 19.84 -0.89
C LEU A 164 1.48 20.77 -0.24
N TRP A 165 1.09 21.54 0.78
CA TRP A 165 2.02 22.40 1.51
C TRP A 165 2.88 21.61 2.50
N LEU A 166 2.40 20.45 2.98
CA LEU A 166 3.05 19.66 4.02
C LEU A 166 3.61 18.34 3.50
N TRP A 167 2.79 17.59 2.76
CA TRP A 167 3.12 16.25 2.31
C TRP A 167 3.76 16.30 0.94
N GLY A 168 4.93 15.70 0.83
CA GLY A 168 5.72 15.66 -0.40
C GLY A 168 5.07 14.89 -1.54
N ASP A 169 5.84 14.73 -2.59
CA ASP A 169 5.36 14.16 -3.86
C ASP A 169 4.93 12.69 -3.69
N ARG A 170 5.58 11.92 -2.82
CA ARG A 170 5.32 10.49 -2.70
C ARG A 170 4.43 10.16 -1.50
N ILE A 171 3.42 9.34 -1.73
CA ILE A 171 2.60 8.72 -0.68
C ILE A 171 2.58 7.21 -0.90
N LEU A 172 3.00 6.47 0.11
CA LEU A 172 3.09 5.01 0.08
C LEU A 172 2.02 4.43 1.00
N GLY A 173 1.12 3.60 0.47
CA GLY A 173 0.08 2.95 1.25
C GLY A 173 0.15 1.43 1.20
N VAL A 174 -0.20 0.75 2.28
CA VAL A 174 -0.27 -0.71 2.42
C VAL A 174 -1.70 -1.12 2.75
N SER A 175 -2.19 -2.18 2.12
CA SER A 175 -3.55 -2.73 2.32
C SER A 175 -3.50 -4.12 2.94
N MET A 176 -4.27 -4.31 4.01
CA MET A 176 -4.39 -5.57 4.76
C MET A 176 -5.85 -5.96 4.99
N GLN A 177 -6.04 -7.23 5.33
CA GLN A 177 -7.29 -7.95 5.64
C GLN A 177 -8.23 -8.20 4.46
N SER A 178 -8.69 -7.16 3.79
CA SER A 178 -9.65 -7.27 2.69
C SER A 178 -9.19 -6.44 1.50
N ALA A 179 -9.51 -6.92 0.30
CA ALA A 179 -9.36 -6.14 -0.91
C ALA A 179 -10.37 -4.98 -0.93
N SER A 180 -10.07 -3.95 -1.72
CA SER A 180 -10.95 -2.82 -1.98
C SER A 180 -10.65 -2.24 -3.37
N VAL A 181 -11.18 -1.05 -3.65
CA VAL A 181 -10.93 -0.29 -4.87
C VAL A 181 -10.45 1.10 -4.48
N PHE A 182 -9.29 1.48 -5.01
CA PHE A 182 -8.76 2.82 -4.86
C PHE A 182 -9.35 3.70 -5.97
N THR A 183 -10.16 4.67 -5.59
CA THR A 183 -10.87 5.53 -6.53
C THR A 183 -10.13 6.85 -6.67
N PHE A 184 -9.90 7.25 -7.90
CA PHE A 184 -9.32 8.52 -8.28
C PHE A 184 -10.34 9.32 -9.09
N TYR A 185 -10.39 10.62 -8.85
CA TYR A 185 -11.27 11.54 -9.55
C TYR A 185 -10.49 12.77 -9.98
N GLU A 186 -10.52 13.06 -11.28
CA GLU A 186 -9.95 14.27 -11.85
C GLU A 186 -11.08 15.29 -12.09
N PRO A 187 -11.06 16.45 -11.42
CA PRO A 187 -12.21 17.34 -11.37
C PRO A 187 -12.44 18.18 -12.63
N VAL A 188 -11.43 18.41 -13.47
CA VAL A 188 -11.53 19.29 -14.65
C VAL A 188 -12.31 18.60 -15.78
N ASN A 189 -11.94 17.37 -16.10
CA ASN A 189 -12.58 16.57 -17.14
C ASN A 189 -13.58 15.57 -16.57
N GLN A 190 -13.76 15.56 -15.25
CA GLN A 190 -14.69 14.69 -14.52
C GLN A 190 -14.44 13.20 -14.74
N VAL A 191 -13.17 12.83 -14.86
CA VAL A 191 -12.76 11.44 -15.11
C VAL A 191 -12.65 10.69 -13.80
N VAL A 192 -13.28 9.52 -13.71
CA VAL A 192 -13.14 8.59 -12.59
C VAL A 192 -12.31 7.39 -13.00
N VAL A 193 -11.32 7.10 -12.18
CA VAL A 193 -10.41 5.95 -12.33
C VAL A 193 -10.56 5.06 -11.11
N ARG A 194 -11.01 3.82 -11.30
CA ARG A 194 -11.15 2.82 -10.24
C ARG A 194 -10.09 1.74 -10.38
N VAL A 195 -9.22 1.65 -9.38
CA VAL A 195 -8.08 0.72 -9.38
C VAL A 195 -8.27 -0.36 -8.32
N PRO A 196 -8.28 -1.66 -8.67
CA PRO A 196 -8.31 -2.72 -7.68
C PRO A 196 -7.15 -2.61 -6.70
N LEU A 197 -7.44 -2.72 -5.40
CA LEU A 197 -6.45 -2.67 -4.33
C LEU A 197 -6.54 -3.96 -3.49
N PRO A 198 -5.84 -5.03 -3.91
CA PRO A 198 -5.92 -6.34 -3.26
C PRO A 198 -5.44 -6.33 -1.80
N ARG A 199 -5.86 -7.34 -1.03
CA ARG A 199 -5.25 -7.66 0.28
C ARG A 199 -3.74 -7.93 0.10
N ARG A 200 -2.91 -7.57 1.09
CA ARG A 200 -1.44 -7.72 1.07
C ARG A 200 -0.76 -7.02 -0.12
N SER A 201 -1.34 -5.92 -0.57
CA SER A 201 -0.75 -5.06 -1.60
C SER A 201 -0.31 -3.73 -1.02
N ALA A 202 0.49 -2.99 -1.78
CA ALA A 202 0.78 -1.60 -1.53
C ALA A 202 0.60 -0.77 -2.80
N TYR A 203 0.39 0.53 -2.63
CA TYR A 203 0.39 1.51 -3.71
C TYR A 203 1.40 2.60 -3.40
N LEU A 204 1.99 3.17 -4.45
CA LEU A 204 2.71 4.43 -4.40
C LEU A 204 2.03 5.39 -5.37
N ILE A 205 1.63 6.56 -4.87
CA ILE A 205 1.22 7.68 -5.72
C ILE A 205 2.29 8.77 -5.69
N SER A 206 2.55 9.36 -6.85
CA SER A 206 3.56 10.40 -7.08
C SER A 206 3.23 11.24 -8.31
N GLY A 207 3.83 12.42 -8.47
CA GLY A 207 3.63 13.27 -9.64
C GLY A 207 2.15 13.63 -9.88
N ARG A 208 1.69 13.51 -11.12
CA ARG A 208 0.35 13.99 -11.53
C ARG A 208 -0.78 13.35 -10.73
N VAL A 209 -0.78 12.02 -10.54
CA VAL A 209 -1.85 11.36 -9.78
C VAL A 209 -1.86 11.78 -8.29
N ARG A 210 -0.75 12.26 -7.75
CA ARG A 210 -0.68 12.80 -6.38
C ARG A 210 -1.30 14.19 -6.26
N VAL A 211 -1.21 15.01 -7.32
CA VAL A 211 -1.48 16.47 -7.25
C VAL A 211 -2.76 16.88 -7.97
N ASP A 212 -3.05 16.27 -9.13
CA ASP A 212 -4.17 16.64 -9.99
C ASP A 212 -5.42 15.79 -9.70
N TRP A 213 -5.24 14.61 -9.12
CA TRP A 213 -6.30 13.65 -8.88
C TRP A 213 -6.66 13.59 -7.40
N GLN A 214 -7.96 13.69 -7.10
CA GLN A 214 -8.48 13.34 -5.78
C GLN A 214 -8.48 11.83 -5.63
N HIS A 215 -8.08 11.31 -4.47
CA HIS A 215 -8.07 9.88 -4.19
C HIS A 215 -8.90 9.53 -2.96
N GLY A 216 -9.46 8.32 -2.93
CA GLY A 216 -10.36 7.89 -1.86
C GLY A 216 -10.78 6.42 -1.96
N LEU A 217 -11.52 5.97 -0.96
CA LEU A 217 -12.14 4.65 -0.90
C LEU A 217 -13.62 4.82 -0.63
N LEU A 218 -14.46 4.34 -1.54
CA LEU A 218 -15.91 4.43 -1.41
C LEU A 218 -16.43 3.43 -0.38
N ALA A 219 -17.54 3.75 0.28
CA ALA A 219 -18.15 2.85 1.27
C ALA A 219 -18.57 1.50 0.65
N GLU A 220 -19.04 1.50 -0.60
CA GLU A 220 -19.42 0.29 -1.35
C GLU A 220 -18.24 -0.66 -1.61
N ASP A 221 -17.01 -0.13 -1.62
CA ASP A 221 -15.79 -0.89 -1.87
C ASP A 221 -15.16 -1.44 -0.57
N ILE A 222 -15.82 -1.26 0.57
CA ILE A 222 -15.44 -1.81 1.87
C ILE A 222 -16.38 -2.97 2.21
N SER A 223 -16.07 -4.15 1.68
CA SER A 223 -16.90 -5.35 1.84
C SER A 223 -16.62 -6.17 3.11
N GLY A 224 -15.67 -5.74 3.93
CA GLY A 224 -15.25 -6.44 5.14
C GLY A 224 -14.20 -5.65 5.94
N PRO A 225 -13.68 -6.21 7.05
CA PRO A 225 -12.62 -5.58 7.82
C PRO A 225 -11.43 -5.27 6.93
N ARG A 226 -10.99 -4.01 6.93
CA ARG A 226 -9.84 -3.56 6.15
C ARG A 226 -8.97 -2.67 7.00
N VAL A 227 -7.66 -2.90 6.95
CA VAL A 227 -6.67 -1.99 7.53
C VAL A 227 -5.82 -1.42 6.41
N ALA A 228 -5.61 -0.10 6.43
CA ALA A 228 -4.62 0.57 5.61
C ALA A 228 -3.58 1.25 6.48
N ILE A 229 -2.33 1.22 6.01
CA ILE A 229 -1.24 2.04 6.55
C ILE A 229 -0.83 3.00 5.46
N THR A 230 -0.75 4.29 5.75
CA THR A 230 -0.27 5.30 4.82
C THR A 230 0.97 5.97 5.40
N PHE A 231 2.03 6.02 4.61
CA PHE A 231 3.27 6.73 4.89
C PHE A 231 3.37 7.96 4.01
N ARG A 232 3.75 9.08 4.62
CA ARG A 232 3.97 10.35 3.92
C ARG A 232 5.35 10.88 4.22
N GLU A 233 5.96 11.51 3.23
CA GLU A 233 7.16 12.33 3.40
C GLU A 233 6.79 13.81 3.49
N LEU A 234 7.71 14.63 3.98
CA LEU A 234 7.55 16.09 3.96
C LEU A 234 7.82 16.63 2.55
N THR A 235 7.24 17.80 2.24
CA THR A 235 7.76 18.62 1.16
C THR A 235 9.20 19.02 1.44
N GLU A 236 9.99 19.26 0.40
CA GLU A 236 11.40 19.67 0.53
C GLU A 236 11.55 20.90 1.46
N ALA A 237 10.69 21.91 1.28
CA ALA A 237 10.71 23.13 2.08
C ALA A 237 10.49 22.88 3.58
N VAL A 238 9.60 21.95 3.93
CA VAL A 238 9.37 21.60 5.35
C VAL A 238 10.47 20.66 5.84
N ALA A 239 10.91 19.70 5.02
CA ALA A 239 11.99 18.78 5.34
C ALA A 239 13.30 19.51 5.68
N SER A 240 13.66 20.55 4.94
CA SER A 240 14.88 21.33 5.15
C SER A 240 14.82 22.27 6.37
N SER A 241 13.65 22.45 6.98
CA SER A 241 13.49 23.26 8.19
C SER A 241 14.01 22.52 9.43
N GLU A 242 14.36 23.27 10.49
CA GLU A 242 14.77 22.68 11.77
C GLU A 242 13.71 21.70 12.30
N LEU A 243 12.44 22.08 12.23
CA LEU A 243 11.32 21.23 12.65
C LEU A 243 11.24 19.95 11.80
N GLY A 244 11.41 20.08 10.49
CA GLY A 244 11.40 18.94 9.56
C GLY A 244 12.52 17.95 9.88
N GLN A 245 13.74 18.44 10.10
CA GLN A 245 14.87 17.61 10.49
C GLN A 245 14.63 16.89 11.83
N VAL A 246 14.07 17.59 12.83
CA VAL A 246 13.68 16.96 14.10
C VAL A 246 12.63 15.86 13.89
N ALA A 247 11.63 16.10 13.04
CA ALA A 247 10.60 15.11 12.74
C ALA A 247 11.18 13.88 12.02
N LEU A 248 12.08 14.09 11.05
CA LEU A 248 12.73 13.05 10.27
C LEU A 248 13.64 12.18 11.13
N GLU A 249 14.47 12.77 12.00
CA GLU A 249 15.30 12.00 12.93
C GLU A 249 14.44 11.20 13.91
N ARG A 250 13.32 11.78 14.35
CA ARG A 250 12.42 11.08 15.27
C ARG A 250 11.70 9.91 14.62
N ALA A 251 11.28 10.06 13.36
CA ALA A 251 10.63 8.99 12.60
C ALA A 251 11.51 7.74 12.46
N LYS A 252 12.84 7.88 12.48
CA LYS A 252 13.79 6.75 12.44
C LYS A 252 13.82 5.93 13.73
N LEU A 253 13.36 6.49 14.86
CA LEU A 253 13.34 5.80 16.14
C LEU A 253 12.24 4.73 16.16
N VAL A 254 12.49 3.66 16.92
CA VAL A 254 11.48 2.64 17.23
C VAL A 254 10.84 2.98 18.56
N ALA A 255 9.57 3.39 18.52
CA ALA A 255 8.82 3.66 19.73
C ALA A 255 8.43 2.33 20.42
N PRO A 256 8.64 2.20 21.75
CA PRO A 256 8.12 1.06 22.47
C PRO A 256 6.59 1.10 22.45
N ALA A 257 5.95 -0.06 22.29
CA ALA A 257 4.51 -0.15 22.55
C ALA A 257 4.25 0.31 23.99
N SER A 258 3.21 1.12 24.20
CA SER A 258 2.86 1.61 25.53
C SER A 258 2.59 0.44 26.47
N GLN A 259 3.54 0.14 27.37
CA GLN A 259 3.32 -0.77 28.49
C GLN A 259 2.43 -0.04 29.50
N GLY A 260 1.19 -0.48 29.63
CA GLY A 260 0.22 0.15 30.53
C GLY A 260 -0.50 1.31 29.85
N HIS A 261 -1.61 1.02 29.19
CA HIS A 261 -2.91 0.99 29.83
C HIS A 261 -3.56 -0.29 29.32
N SER A 262 -4.32 -1.00 30.16
CA SER A 262 -5.28 -2.00 29.68
C SER A 262 -6.00 -1.33 28.50
N CYS A 263 -5.73 -1.80 27.27
CA CYS A 263 -6.64 -1.54 26.16
C CYS A 263 -7.99 -1.92 26.74
N ARG A 264 -8.86 -0.93 26.98
CA ARG A 264 -10.25 -1.25 27.26
C ARG A 264 -10.62 -2.01 26.00
N THR A 265 -10.68 -3.33 26.11
CA THR A 265 -11.43 -4.18 25.22
C THR A 265 -12.70 -3.40 25.01
N VAL A 266 -12.86 -2.77 23.84
CA VAL A 266 -14.15 -2.22 23.47
C VAL A 266 -15.02 -3.44 23.53
N VAL A 267 -15.86 -3.52 24.57
CA VAL A 267 -16.61 -4.69 24.96
C VAL A 267 -17.39 -5.13 23.72
N GLY A 268 -16.90 -6.16 23.01
CA GLY A 268 -17.46 -6.64 21.76
C GLY A 268 -16.50 -6.79 20.56
N ALA A 269 -15.34 -6.13 20.52
CA ALA A 269 -14.45 -6.18 19.35
C ALA A 269 -13.05 -6.72 19.68
N THR A 270 -12.90 -8.05 19.68
CA THR A 270 -11.62 -8.62 19.25
C THR A 270 -11.52 -8.30 17.76
N MET A 271 -10.92 -7.15 17.40
CA MET A 271 -10.98 -6.59 16.05
C MET A 271 -10.49 -7.55 14.96
N PHE A 272 -9.69 -8.56 15.31
CA PHE A 272 -9.09 -9.53 14.40
C PHE A 272 -9.48 -11.00 14.68
N SER A 273 -10.47 -11.27 15.54
CA SER A 273 -10.98 -12.64 15.67
C SER A 273 -11.84 -12.98 14.46
N GLY A 274 -11.25 -13.75 13.53
CA GLY A 274 -11.97 -14.27 12.38
C GLY A 274 -13.19 -15.07 12.86
N ARG A 275 -14.40 -14.56 12.60
CA ARG A 275 -15.59 -15.41 12.55
C ARG A 275 -15.35 -16.39 11.42
N ARG A 276 -14.94 -17.62 11.76
CA ARG A 276 -15.03 -18.75 10.83
C ARG A 276 -16.47 -18.77 10.33
N HIS A 277 -16.67 -18.55 9.03
CA HIS A 277 -17.94 -18.82 8.39
C HIS A 277 -18.31 -20.28 8.67
N ARG A 278 -19.25 -20.50 9.61
CA ARG A 278 -19.97 -21.77 9.65
C ARG A 278 -20.79 -21.80 8.37
N SER A 279 -20.43 -22.69 7.46
CA SER A 279 -21.29 -23.05 6.34
C SER A 279 -22.62 -23.53 6.90
N LEU A 280 -23.67 -22.72 6.79
CA LEU A 280 -25.03 -23.22 6.94
C LEU A 280 -25.32 -24.06 5.69
N ARG A 281 -25.20 -25.38 5.82
CA ARG A 281 -25.83 -26.30 4.88
C ARG A 281 -27.33 -26.05 4.97
N ALA A 282 -27.88 -25.34 4.00
CA ALA A 282 -29.32 -25.27 3.79
C ALA A 282 -29.79 -26.67 3.37
N GLY A 283 -30.38 -27.39 4.33
CA GLY A 283 -31.12 -28.61 4.05
C GLY A 283 -32.34 -28.26 3.20
N GLN A 284 -32.39 -28.88 2.02
CA GLN A 284 -33.59 -28.92 1.19
C GLN A 284 -34.77 -29.44 2.03
N LYS A 285 -35.80 -28.61 2.21
CA LYS A 285 -37.16 -29.08 2.49
C LYS A 285 -38.07 -28.51 1.43
N THR A 286 -38.41 -29.38 0.49
CA THR A 286 -39.46 -29.23 -0.52
C THR A 286 -40.80 -28.92 0.15
N ALA A 287 -41.35 -27.73 -0.10
CA ALA A 287 -42.75 -27.44 0.14
C ALA A 287 -43.44 -27.31 -1.22
N ARG A 288 -44.04 -28.41 -1.69
CA ARG A 288 -45.00 -28.40 -2.79
C ARG A 288 -46.22 -27.58 -2.35
N ARG A 289 -46.44 -26.40 -2.94
CA ARG A 289 -47.75 -25.74 -2.94
C ARG A 289 -48.39 -25.94 -4.30
N SER A 290 -49.40 -26.81 -4.33
CA SER A 290 -50.26 -27.05 -5.48
C SER A 290 -51.13 -25.81 -5.74
N TRP A 291 -51.01 -25.25 -6.94
CA TRP A 291 -52.03 -24.38 -7.51
C TRP A 291 -53.16 -25.25 -8.05
N ARG A 292 -54.38 -25.07 -7.53
CA ARG A 292 -55.61 -25.48 -8.21
C ARG A 292 -56.51 -24.26 -8.35
N GLN A 293 -56.87 -24.00 -9.60
CA GLN A 293 -57.73 -22.94 -10.08
C GLN A 293 -59.15 -23.52 -10.31
N LYS A 294 -60.17 -22.66 -10.21
CA LYS A 294 -61.58 -22.83 -10.66
C LYS A 294 -62.44 -23.75 -9.77
N GLY A 295 -63.68 -23.44 -9.40
CA GLY A 295 -64.62 -22.37 -9.74
C GLY A 295 -66.06 -22.86 -9.49
N ALA A 296 -66.98 -21.90 -9.35
CA ALA A 296 -68.44 -21.99 -9.57
C ALA A 296 -69.40 -22.57 -8.49
N SER A 297 -70.40 -21.73 -8.20
CA SER A 297 -71.81 -22.03 -7.82
C SER A 297 -72.07 -22.60 -6.42
N ARG A 298 -73.00 -22.10 -5.61
CA ARG A 298 -74.31 -21.46 -5.84
C ARG A 298 -74.55 -20.36 -4.81
#